data_AF-A0A151Z910-F1
#
_entry.id   AF-A0A151Z910-F1
#
_cell.length_a   1.000
_cell.length_b   1.000
_cell.length_c   1.000
_cell.angle_alpha   90.00
_cell.angle_beta   90.00
_cell.angle_gamma   90.00
#
_symmetry.space_group_name_H-M   'P 1'
#
loop_
_entity.id
_entity.type
_entity.pdbx_description
1 polymer ?
#
loop_
_entity_poly.entity_id
_entity_poly.type
_entity_poly.pdbx_seq_one_letter_code
_entity_poly.pdbx_strand_id
1 'polypeptide(L)'
;MKLNLNIIVVVLLVNSVIVINGQNGLCTVYVSNNVTTNSPDQLECGSSVNSTCKTLDNAIRFCLAAREINISVTFDSGVYSMNTNYSGMNLYGKGFSMIGHPTDVTTIDCATTVDVNQIFAITNTQGNGNQSTSFSVSNLSFINVKASLLDIQSEVGPGKVTVSLENSSFQGSSALLLLNVKGNPGNPGLVNIQLNNVLLQGQFGPVISSTSATVSLGVKMSGCTTMSISYFHFTNSILTVSSSVISGAVNELTGISILELDNTNYQINGTKYTDSNNVQFISATNTPQGAKPTLSNTTFFKNQGTLITLSNAQLTMDNCIFSANDSPNGTIVSVTKSQLQVSNGHINLNTGTIFTFQNSQITLQQMTVFTNYDYQLFNCQNSNITVTNITMEGNTDELNDSQVSCQQCQYTDLNSDLDLCTATSSSDTSDPDNNLYKVHIMLIVLGSVFGFALVIIFGYFIFKKFQHRSHTRNQKLNNTIRQPLLYR
;
A
#
# COMPACT_ATOMS: atom_id res chain seq x y z
N MET A 1 11.57 -2.81 64.73
CA MET A 1 11.76 -2.13 63.43
C MET A 1 12.26 -3.18 62.45
N LYS A 2 11.39 -3.73 61.58
CA LYS A 2 11.79 -4.72 60.58
C LYS A 2 12.44 -3.98 59.41
N LEU A 3 13.74 -4.16 59.22
CA LEU A 3 14.46 -3.65 58.08
C LEU A 3 14.08 -4.53 56.88
N ASN A 4 13.22 -4.03 55.99
CA ASN A 4 13.03 -4.62 54.66
C ASN A 4 14.31 -4.36 53.87
N LEU A 5 15.24 -5.30 53.96
CA LEU A 5 16.44 -5.33 53.14
C LEU A 5 15.98 -5.67 51.71
N ASN A 6 15.77 -4.65 50.88
CA ASN A 6 15.74 -4.83 49.43
C ASN A 6 17.14 -5.33 49.05
N ILE A 7 17.24 -6.63 48.81
CA ILE A 7 18.46 -7.25 48.32
C ILE A 7 18.67 -6.72 46.90
N ILE A 8 19.54 -5.73 46.77
CA ILE A 8 20.21 -5.44 45.50
C ILE A 8 21.22 -6.58 45.32
N VAL A 9 20.83 -7.64 44.63
CA VAL A 9 21.79 -8.64 44.17
C VAL A 9 22.55 -8.00 43.01
N VAL A 10 23.71 -7.41 43.30
CA VAL A 10 24.68 -7.08 42.26
C VAL A 10 25.31 -8.40 41.82
N VAL A 11 24.67 -9.10 40.88
CA VAL A 11 25.31 -10.25 40.24
C VAL A 11 26.15 -9.71 39.07
N LEU A 12 27.48 -9.74 39.23
CA LEU A 12 28.41 -9.67 38.11
C LEU A 12 28.31 -10.99 37.34
N LEU A 13 27.29 -11.13 36.49
CA LEU A 13 27.12 -12.29 35.62
C LEU A 13 27.59 -11.95 34.21
N VAL A 14 28.67 -12.62 33.81
CA VAL A 14 29.08 -12.65 32.42
C VAL A 14 28.34 -13.83 31.79
N ASN A 15 27.40 -13.56 30.87
CA ASN A 15 26.63 -14.52 30.06
C ASN A 15 25.51 -15.27 30.82
N SER A 16 24.39 -14.60 31.10
CA SER A 16 23.28 -15.26 31.80
C SER A 16 21.89 -14.77 31.39
N VAL A 17 20.95 -15.70 31.37
CA VAL A 17 19.51 -15.41 31.40
C VAL A 17 19.04 -15.59 32.84
N ILE A 18 18.55 -14.52 33.44
CA ILE A 18 18.05 -14.51 34.81
C ILE A 18 16.53 -14.43 34.75
N VAL A 19 15.86 -15.42 35.32
CA VAL A 19 14.41 -15.40 35.48
C VAL A 19 14.09 -15.02 36.92
N ILE A 20 13.29 -13.98 37.07
CA ILE A 20 12.74 -13.51 38.33
C ILE A 20 11.25 -13.76 38.27
N ASN A 21 10.77 -14.75 39.03
CA ASN A 21 9.33 -14.93 39.19
C ASN A 21 8.82 -13.99 40.30
N GLY A 22 8.03 -12.98 39.96
CA GLY A 22 7.50 -12.02 40.91
C GLY A 22 6.31 -12.58 41.71
N GLN A 23 6.04 -12.02 42.89
CA GLN A 23 4.72 -12.18 43.51
C GLN A 23 3.69 -11.39 42.67
N ASN A 24 2.49 -11.94 42.50
CA ASN A 24 1.32 -11.33 41.82
C ASN A 24 1.15 -11.56 40.31
N GLY A 25 1.53 -12.73 39.77
CA GLY A 25 1.15 -13.07 38.39
C GLY A 25 2.09 -12.50 37.32
N LEU A 26 3.30 -12.08 37.68
CA LEU A 26 4.29 -11.44 36.81
C LEU A 26 5.60 -12.24 36.79
N CYS A 27 6.02 -12.66 35.60
CA CYS A 27 7.35 -13.22 35.36
C CYS A 27 8.22 -12.20 34.61
N THR A 28 9.41 -11.90 35.13
CA THR A 28 10.38 -11.04 34.43
C THR A 28 11.64 -11.84 34.08
N VAL A 29 12.01 -11.82 32.80
CA VAL A 29 13.22 -12.45 32.26
C VAL A 29 14.19 -11.36 31.87
N TYR A 30 15.38 -11.36 32.46
CA TYR A 30 16.49 -10.49 32.09
C TYR A 30 17.51 -11.28 31.28
N VAL A 31 17.84 -10.78 30.09
CA VAL A 31 18.78 -11.43 29.17
C VAL A 31 20.01 -10.52 29.04
N SER A 32 21.17 -11.04 29.46
CA SER A 32 22.46 -10.33 29.40
C SER A 32 23.47 -11.10 28.55
N ASN A 33 24.18 -10.38 27.66
CA ASN A 33 25.21 -10.86 26.72
C ASN A 33 24.74 -11.88 25.65
N ASN A 34 25.57 -12.10 24.62
CA ASN A 34 25.34 -13.01 23.46
C ASN A 34 25.14 -14.50 23.89
N VAL A 35 23.96 -14.85 24.42
CA VAL A 35 23.60 -16.24 24.75
C VAL A 35 23.33 -17.01 23.45
N THR A 36 24.23 -17.94 23.10
CA THR A 36 24.06 -18.84 21.94
C THR A 36 23.19 -20.04 22.30
N THR A 37 22.06 -20.23 21.59
CA THR A 37 20.95 -21.15 21.94
C THR A 37 21.07 -22.60 21.45
N ASN A 38 22.26 -23.20 21.44
CA ASN A 38 22.47 -24.46 20.71
C ASN A 38 22.17 -25.78 21.47
N SER A 39 21.30 -25.81 22.49
CA SER A 39 20.94 -27.08 23.14
C SER A 39 19.42 -27.30 23.22
N PRO A 40 18.85 -28.23 22.43
CA PRO A 40 17.42 -28.49 22.37
C PRO A 40 16.84 -29.35 23.51
N ASP A 41 17.66 -29.96 24.39
CA ASP A 41 17.18 -31.17 25.09
C ASP A 41 17.06 -31.13 26.62
N GLN A 42 17.28 -30.00 27.33
CA GLN A 42 16.97 -29.95 28.77
C GLN A 42 16.39 -28.60 29.22
N LEU A 43 15.24 -28.68 29.91
CA LEU A 43 14.67 -27.60 30.74
C LEU A 43 15.61 -27.32 31.91
N GLU A 44 16.73 -26.67 31.67
CA GLU A 44 17.69 -26.28 32.70
C GLU A 44 17.42 -24.84 33.15
N CYS A 45 16.21 -24.61 33.68
CA CYS A 45 15.98 -23.50 34.58
C CYS A 45 16.05 -24.06 36.01
N GLY A 46 16.78 -23.39 36.91
CA GLY A 46 16.72 -23.71 38.33
C GLY A 46 15.28 -23.66 38.87
N SER A 47 14.99 -24.40 39.95
CA SER A 47 13.64 -24.49 40.55
C SER A 47 13.27 -23.30 41.46
N SER A 48 14.16 -22.32 41.62
CA SER A 48 13.98 -21.18 42.52
C SER A 48 13.37 -19.96 41.83
N VAL A 49 12.89 -19.03 42.65
CA VAL A 49 12.31 -17.72 42.25
C VAL A 49 13.29 -16.87 41.43
N ASN A 50 14.60 -17.06 41.64
CA ASN A 50 15.69 -16.45 40.88
C ASN A 50 16.50 -17.57 40.22
N SER A 51 16.01 -18.07 39.10
CA SER A 51 16.63 -19.18 38.37
C SER A 51 17.40 -18.68 37.16
N THR A 52 18.59 -19.21 36.94
CA THR A 52 19.32 -19.02 35.68
C THR A 52 18.84 -20.04 34.68
N CYS A 53 18.43 -19.59 33.50
CA CYS A 53 18.07 -20.46 32.38
C CYS A 53 19.20 -20.47 31.34
N LYS A 54 19.40 -21.60 30.67
CA LYS A 54 20.42 -21.68 29.60
C LYS A 54 20.00 -21.02 28.28
N THR A 55 18.70 -20.88 28.03
CA THR A 55 18.16 -20.31 26.79
C THR A 55 16.97 -19.41 27.07
N LEU A 56 16.72 -18.47 26.15
CA LEU A 56 15.55 -17.59 26.18
C LEU A 56 14.23 -18.38 26.11
N ASP A 57 14.16 -19.41 25.25
CA ASP A 57 12.98 -20.27 25.13
C ASP A 57 12.67 -20.99 26.45
N ASN A 58 13.67 -21.54 27.13
CA ASN A 58 13.49 -22.18 28.44
C ASN A 58 12.97 -21.19 29.50
N ALA A 59 13.48 -19.95 29.49
CA ALA A 59 13.02 -18.91 30.41
C ALA A 59 11.53 -18.56 30.19
N ILE A 60 11.12 -18.38 28.94
CA ILE A 60 9.72 -18.08 28.62
C ILE A 60 8.81 -19.27 28.99
N ARG A 61 9.23 -20.50 28.71
CA ARG A 61 8.48 -21.72 29.08
C ARG A 61 8.32 -21.88 30.58
N PHE A 62 9.37 -21.58 31.35
CA PHE A 62 9.30 -21.58 32.80
C PHE A 62 8.20 -20.63 33.29
N CYS A 63 8.16 -19.39 32.77
CA CYS A 63 7.09 -18.43 33.06
C CYS A 63 5.71 -18.94 32.63
N LEU A 64 5.61 -19.56 31.46
CA LEU A 64 4.35 -20.10 30.96
C LEU A 64 3.81 -21.25 31.83
N ALA A 65 4.69 -22.14 32.28
CA ALA A 65 4.37 -23.28 33.15
C ALA A 65 3.97 -22.86 34.57
N ALA A 66 4.56 -21.78 35.08
CA ALA A 66 4.21 -21.18 36.37
C ALA A 66 2.80 -20.56 36.39
N ARG A 67 2.07 -20.55 35.26
CA ARG A 67 0.73 -19.96 35.10
C ARG A 67 0.68 -18.46 35.37
N GLU A 68 1.79 -17.77 35.14
CA GLU A 68 1.86 -16.31 35.24
C GLU A 68 0.97 -15.67 34.18
N ILE A 69 0.32 -14.57 34.56
CA ILE A 69 -0.61 -13.82 33.70
C ILE A 69 0.17 -12.87 32.80
N ASN A 70 1.27 -12.30 33.29
CA ASN A 70 2.10 -11.36 32.57
C ASN A 70 3.55 -11.84 32.51
N ILE A 71 4.15 -11.80 31.32
CA ILE A 71 5.52 -12.18 31.06
C ILE A 71 6.22 -10.99 30.40
N SER A 72 7.35 -10.59 30.96
CA SER A 72 8.17 -9.51 30.41
C SER A 72 9.60 -9.99 30.23
N VAL A 73 10.12 -9.84 29.02
CA VAL A 73 11.49 -10.17 28.66
C VAL A 73 12.22 -8.88 28.33
N THR A 74 13.24 -8.55 29.11
CA THR A 74 14.08 -7.37 28.91
C THR A 74 15.48 -7.80 28.47
N PHE A 75 15.98 -7.16 27.43
CA PHE A 75 17.27 -7.44 26.83
C PHE A 75 18.22 -6.27 27.01
N ASP A 76 19.48 -6.56 27.33
CA ASP A 76 20.58 -5.63 27.12
C ASP A 76 20.92 -5.51 25.62
N SER A 77 21.72 -4.52 25.24
CA SER A 77 22.23 -4.40 23.87
C SER A 77 23.03 -5.64 23.46
N GLY A 78 22.82 -6.15 22.24
CA GLY A 78 23.52 -7.34 21.76
C GLY A 78 22.81 -8.07 20.64
N VAL A 79 23.34 -9.25 20.27
CA VAL A 79 22.74 -10.13 19.28
C VAL A 79 22.36 -11.45 19.95
N TYR A 80 21.08 -11.79 19.90
CA TYR A 80 20.50 -12.95 20.54
C TYR A 80 19.92 -13.89 19.49
N SER A 81 20.37 -15.14 19.47
CA SER A 81 19.78 -16.14 18.58
C SER A 81 18.50 -16.69 19.20
N MET A 82 17.43 -16.82 18.42
CA MET A 82 16.21 -17.50 18.82
C MET A 82 15.99 -18.73 17.93
N ASN A 83 16.25 -19.92 18.47
CA ASN A 83 15.98 -21.17 17.76
C ASN A 83 14.54 -21.63 18.03
N THR A 84 13.65 -21.42 17.05
CA THR A 84 12.25 -21.86 17.14
C THR A 84 12.12 -23.28 16.59
N ASN A 85 12.51 -24.31 17.35
CA ASN A 85 12.28 -25.70 16.92
C ASN A 85 10.88 -26.24 17.30
N TYR A 86 9.95 -25.38 17.74
CA TYR A 86 8.71 -25.82 18.37
C TYR A 86 7.48 -25.13 17.78
N SER A 87 6.36 -25.85 17.79
CA SER A 87 5.01 -25.31 17.54
C SER A 87 4.80 -24.10 18.46
N GLY A 88 4.68 -22.90 17.87
CA GLY A 88 4.81 -21.60 18.55
C GLY A 88 4.25 -21.47 19.97
N MET A 89 4.87 -20.60 20.77
CA MET A 89 4.50 -20.36 22.17
C MET A 89 3.06 -19.82 22.27
N ASN A 90 2.14 -20.57 22.89
CA ASN A 90 0.75 -20.14 23.06
C ASN A 90 0.62 -19.13 24.21
N LEU A 91 0.15 -17.92 23.88
CA LEU A 91 -0.01 -16.79 24.79
C LEU A 91 -1.47 -16.52 25.19
N TYR A 92 -2.44 -17.36 24.82
CA TYR A 92 -3.85 -17.10 25.09
C TYR A 92 -4.13 -16.80 26.58
N GLY A 93 -4.79 -15.67 26.82
CA GLY A 93 -5.16 -15.20 28.16
C GLY A 93 -4.02 -14.54 28.95
N LYS A 94 -2.89 -14.24 28.30
CA LYS A 94 -1.68 -13.71 28.95
C LYS A 94 -1.24 -12.38 28.34
N GLY A 95 -0.53 -11.59 29.14
CA GLY A 95 0.28 -10.48 28.66
C GLY A 95 1.71 -10.92 28.40
N PHE A 96 2.25 -10.59 27.24
CA PHE A 96 3.62 -10.88 26.85
C PHE A 96 4.29 -9.62 26.30
N SER A 97 5.49 -9.32 26.79
CA SER A 97 6.28 -8.16 26.35
C SER A 97 7.74 -8.54 26.13
N MET A 98 8.31 -8.07 25.03
CA MET A 98 9.75 -8.11 24.74
C MET A 98 10.27 -6.69 24.58
N ILE A 99 11.29 -6.32 25.34
CA ILE A 99 11.79 -4.96 25.44
C ILE A 99 13.30 -4.98 25.25
N GLY A 100 13.77 -4.42 24.13
CA GLY A 100 15.19 -4.20 23.87
C GLY A 100 15.71 -2.94 24.54
N HIS A 101 17.04 -2.76 24.46
CA HIS A 101 17.70 -1.60 25.01
C HIS A 101 17.21 -0.30 24.33
N PRO A 102 16.87 0.77 25.08
CA PRO A 102 16.20 1.94 24.52
C PRO A 102 17.09 2.82 23.63
N THR A 103 18.41 2.76 23.81
CA THR A 103 19.37 3.62 23.10
C THR A 103 20.31 2.86 22.18
N ASP A 104 20.37 1.53 22.31
CA ASP A 104 21.36 0.71 21.62
C ASP A 104 20.68 -0.44 20.89
N VAL A 105 21.34 -0.94 19.85
CA VAL A 105 20.76 -1.97 19.00
C VAL A 105 20.66 -3.28 19.77
N THR A 106 19.43 -3.80 19.85
CA THR A 106 19.17 -5.14 20.36
C THR A 106 18.60 -5.99 19.23
N THR A 107 19.36 -7.00 18.80
CA THR A 107 19.03 -7.82 17.64
C THR A 107 18.60 -9.21 18.07
N ILE A 108 17.45 -9.66 17.57
CA ILE A 108 16.99 -11.05 17.64
C ILE A 108 17.25 -11.70 16.29
N ASP A 109 18.22 -12.61 16.23
CA ASP A 109 18.50 -13.41 15.05
C ASP A 109 17.58 -14.64 15.02
N CYS A 110 16.60 -14.61 14.13
CA CYS A 110 15.61 -15.65 13.92
C CYS A 110 16.06 -16.71 12.91
N ALA A 111 17.37 -16.93 12.74
CA ALA A 111 17.92 -17.97 11.88
C ALA A 111 17.39 -19.37 12.26
N THR A 112 16.22 -19.75 11.73
CA THR A 112 15.66 -21.07 11.91
C THR A 112 16.36 -22.06 10.99
N THR A 113 16.69 -23.23 11.54
CA THR A 113 17.12 -24.41 10.77
C THR A 113 15.94 -25.24 10.26
N VAL A 114 14.71 -24.91 10.67
CA VAL A 114 13.48 -25.64 10.35
C VAL A 114 12.42 -24.66 9.82
N ASP A 115 11.63 -25.09 8.84
CA ASP A 115 10.48 -24.37 8.28
C ASP A 115 9.35 -24.30 9.33
N VAL A 116 9.48 -23.37 10.26
CA VAL A 116 8.43 -23.11 11.26
C VAL A 116 7.58 -21.97 10.75
N ASN A 117 6.26 -22.14 10.78
CA ASN A 117 5.33 -21.15 10.21
C ASN A 117 5.15 -19.89 11.08
N GLN A 118 5.51 -19.96 12.37
CA GLN A 118 5.32 -18.87 13.34
C GLN A 118 6.30 -18.91 14.54
N ILE A 119 6.63 -17.76 15.11
CA ILE A 119 7.43 -17.62 16.35
C ILE A 119 6.51 -17.68 17.59
N PHE A 120 5.49 -16.81 17.63
CA PHE A 120 4.50 -16.74 18.70
C PHE A 120 3.12 -17.16 18.17
N ALA A 121 2.28 -17.69 19.07
CA ALA A 121 0.90 -18.04 18.75
C ALA A 121 -0.06 -17.56 19.83
N ILE A 122 -1.25 -17.12 19.45
CA ILE A 122 -2.38 -16.93 20.35
C ILE A 122 -3.47 -17.86 19.82
N THR A 123 -3.55 -19.06 20.41
CA THR A 123 -4.49 -20.10 20.01
C THR A 123 -5.50 -20.36 21.11
N ASN A 124 -6.76 -20.04 20.84
CA ASN A 124 -7.89 -20.39 21.71
C ASN A 124 -8.72 -21.50 21.09
N THR A 125 -8.60 -22.71 21.65
CA THR A 125 -9.30 -23.92 21.20
C THR A 125 -10.50 -24.31 22.08
N GLN A 126 -10.60 -23.81 23.32
CA GLN A 126 -11.63 -24.27 24.28
C GLN A 126 -12.18 -23.20 25.25
N GLY A 127 -11.74 -21.94 25.15
CA GLY A 127 -12.07 -20.91 26.13
C GLY A 127 -13.31 -20.08 25.77
N ASN A 128 -14.11 -19.73 26.78
CA ASN A 128 -15.14 -18.70 26.73
C ASN A 128 -14.42 -17.41 26.27
N GLY A 129 -14.70 -16.88 25.08
CA GLY A 129 -13.95 -15.80 24.40
C GLY A 129 -13.91 -14.43 25.10
N ASN A 130 -13.82 -14.38 26.43
CA ASN A 130 -13.79 -13.20 27.27
C ASN A 130 -12.38 -12.88 27.82
N GLN A 131 -11.38 -13.74 27.60
CA GLN A 131 -10.03 -13.46 28.08
C GLN A 131 -9.36 -12.40 27.20
N SER A 132 -8.55 -11.55 27.85
CA SER A 132 -7.73 -10.57 27.16
C SER A 132 -6.30 -11.08 27.06
N THR A 133 -5.71 -10.91 25.88
CA THR A 133 -4.31 -11.26 25.60
C THR A 133 -3.61 -10.00 25.13
N SER A 134 -2.39 -9.73 25.61
CA SER A 134 -1.57 -8.66 25.08
C SER A 134 -0.21 -9.18 24.61
N PHE A 135 0.25 -8.67 23.47
CA PHE A 135 1.56 -8.94 22.90
C PHE A 135 2.23 -7.61 22.58
N SER A 136 3.43 -7.40 23.09
CA SER A 136 4.18 -6.16 22.84
C SER A 136 5.65 -6.41 22.56
N VAL A 137 6.19 -5.62 21.62
CA VAL A 137 7.60 -5.64 21.23
C VAL A 137 8.05 -4.19 21.12
N SER A 138 9.12 -3.83 21.82
CA SER A 138 9.67 -2.48 21.82
C SER A 138 11.19 -2.48 21.69
N ASN A 139 11.74 -1.59 20.86
CA ASN A 139 13.17 -1.35 20.69
C ASN A 139 13.97 -2.61 20.27
N LEU A 140 13.42 -3.44 19.38
CA LEU A 140 14.04 -4.69 18.95
C LEU A 140 14.20 -4.76 17.43
N SER A 141 15.32 -5.32 16.97
CA SER A 141 15.57 -5.64 15.55
C SER A 141 15.54 -7.14 15.32
N PHE A 142 14.52 -7.64 14.65
CA PHE A 142 14.44 -9.04 14.22
C PHE A 142 15.10 -9.19 12.86
N ILE A 143 16.06 -10.10 12.73
CA ILE A 143 16.73 -10.41 11.45
C ILE A 143 16.56 -11.87 11.08
N ASN A 144 16.76 -12.18 9.79
CA ASN A 144 16.63 -13.53 9.23
C ASN A 144 15.28 -14.19 9.52
N VAL A 145 14.21 -13.39 9.62
CA VAL A 145 12.87 -13.89 9.90
C VAL A 145 12.34 -14.61 8.66
N LYS A 146 12.08 -15.92 8.81
CA LYS A 146 11.51 -16.79 7.76
C LYS A 146 10.04 -17.17 8.02
N ALA A 147 9.55 -16.89 9.23
CA ALA A 147 8.26 -17.29 9.76
C ALA A 147 7.36 -16.08 10.05
N SER A 148 6.08 -16.31 10.35
CA SER A 148 5.26 -15.24 10.91
C SER A 148 5.73 -14.87 12.31
N LEU A 149 5.75 -13.59 12.68
CA LEU A 149 6.11 -13.23 14.06
C LEU A 149 5.04 -13.74 15.04
N LEU A 150 3.77 -13.46 14.75
CA LEU A 150 2.65 -13.85 15.61
C LEU A 150 1.48 -14.36 14.77
N ASP A 151 0.99 -15.56 15.11
CA ASP A 151 -0.24 -16.12 14.56
C ASP A 151 -1.36 -16.10 15.62
N ILE A 152 -2.47 -15.45 15.32
CA ILE A 152 -3.66 -15.34 16.16
C ILE A 152 -4.74 -16.19 15.51
N GLN A 153 -5.04 -17.35 16.10
CA GLN A 153 -6.08 -18.25 15.60
C GLN A 153 -7.08 -18.56 16.70
N SER A 154 -8.37 -18.52 16.38
CA SER A 154 -9.37 -19.00 17.31
C SER A 154 -10.57 -19.65 16.67
N GLU A 155 -10.92 -20.83 17.18
CA GLU A 155 -12.11 -21.59 16.79
C GLU A 155 -13.38 -21.09 17.48
N VAL A 156 -13.27 -20.44 18.64
CA VAL A 156 -14.39 -19.98 19.48
C VAL A 156 -14.46 -18.45 19.61
N GLY A 157 -13.52 -17.74 18.98
CA GLY A 157 -13.31 -16.30 19.04
C GLY A 157 -12.06 -15.93 19.88
N PRO A 158 -11.13 -15.11 19.36
CA PRO A 158 -9.84 -14.86 20.01
C PRO A 158 -9.93 -14.04 21.31
N GLY A 159 -11.12 -13.58 21.69
CA GLY A 159 -11.32 -12.65 22.79
C GLY A 159 -10.84 -11.25 22.43
N LYS A 160 -10.28 -10.53 23.42
CA LYS A 160 -9.70 -9.19 23.21
C LYS A 160 -8.18 -9.31 23.12
N VAL A 161 -7.64 -9.27 21.92
CA VAL A 161 -6.20 -9.30 21.68
C VAL A 161 -5.69 -7.87 21.43
N THR A 162 -4.63 -7.48 22.13
CA THR A 162 -3.93 -6.20 21.85
C THR A 162 -2.50 -6.50 21.44
N VAL A 163 -2.11 -6.02 20.26
CA VAL A 163 -0.77 -6.14 19.70
C VAL A 163 -0.17 -4.74 19.61
N SER A 164 1.02 -4.53 20.18
CA SER A 164 1.73 -3.25 20.14
C SER A 164 3.17 -3.46 19.70
N LEU A 165 3.56 -2.88 18.56
CA LEU A 165 4.93 -2.92 18.07
C LEU A 165 5.47 -1.49 18.01
N GLU A 166 6.56 -1.24 18.72
CA GLU A 166 7.12 0.10 18.88
C GLU A 166 8.62 0.13 18.59
N ASN A 167 9.07 1.12 17.80
CA ASN A 167 10.50 1.38 17.53
C ASN A 167 11.28 0.10 17.18
N SER A 168 10.68 -0.78 16.38
CA SER A 168 11.20 -2.12 16.11
C SER A 168 11.38 -2.32 14.62
N SER A 169 12.40 -3.10 14.24
CA SER A 169 12.67 -3.45 12.85
C SER A 169 12.52 -4.95 12.61
N PHE A 170 12.01 -5.31 11.43
CA PHE A 170 11.87 -6.70 11.00
C PHE A 170 12.52 -6.87 9.63
N GLN A 171 13.48 -7.79 9.54
CA GLN A 171 14.21 -8.10 8.32
C GLN A 171 14.08 -9.59 7.98
N GLY A 172 13.58 -9.89 6.78
CA GLY A 172 13.32 -11.27 6.32
C GLY A 172 13.64 -11.48 4.84
N SER A 173 13.92 -12.74 4.48
CA SER A 173 14.28 -13.15 3.10
C SER A 173 13.13 -13.80 2.31
N SER A 174 11.99 -14.07 2.96
CA SER A 174 10.78 -14.66 2.38
C SER A 174 9.56 -13.86 2.83
N ALA A 175 8.44 -13.96 2.10
CA ALA A 175 7.18 -13.24 2.33
C ALA A 175 6.77 -13.20 3.81
N LEU A 176 7.27 -12.20 4.53
CA LEU A 176 7.11 -12.12 5.97
C LEU A 176 5.70 -11.66 6.28
N LEU A 177 4.97 -12.50 7.00
CA LEU A 177 3.66 -12.20 7.56
C LEU A 177 3.87 -11.77 9.01
N LEU A 178 3.77 -10.48 9.32
CA LEU A 178 4.02 -10.04 10.69
C LEU A 178 2.95 -10.59 11.63
N LEU A 179 1.68 -10.46 11.21
CA LEU A 179 0.51 -10.86 11.99
C LEU A 179 -0.49 -11.63 11.11
N ASN A 180 -0.78 -12.87 11.48
CA ASN A 180 -1.88 -13.65 10.90
C ASN A 180 -3.07 -13.62 11.87
N VAL A 181 -4.26 -13.24 11.42
CA VAL A 181 -5.46 -13.14 12.27
C VAL A 181 -6.59 -13.97 11.66
N LYS A 182 -6.95 -15.07 12.31
CA LYS A 182 -8.06 -15.93 11.91
C LYS A 182 -9.14 -15.95 12.98
N GLY A 183 -10.27 -15.32 12.69
CA GLY A 183 -11.45 -15.33 13.53
C GLY A 183 -12.46 -16.38 13.10
N ASN A 184 -13.41 -16.71 13.99
CA ASN A 184 -14.58 -17.49 13.64
C ASN A 184 -15.67 -16.52 13.14
N PRO A 185 -16.30 -16.74 11.97
CA PRO A 185 -17.40 -15.91 11.47
C PRO A 185 -18.54 -15.67 12.49
N GLY A 186 -18.82 -16.63 13.37
CA GLY A 186 -19.84 -16.51 14.42
C GLY A 186 -19.38 -15.75 15.67
N ASN A 187 -18.07 -15.59 15.87
CA ASN A 187 -17.47 -14.81 16.94
C ASN A 187 -16.12 -14.23 16.48
N PRO A 188 -16.13 -13.07 15.80
CA PRO A 188 -14.92 -12.55 15.14
C PRO A 188 -13.82 -12.11 16.12
N GLY A 189 -14.13 -11.97 17.42
CA GLY A 189 -13.24 -11.37 18.43
C GLY A 189 -12.84 -9.93 18.09
N LEU A 190 -12.04 -9.30 18.95
CA LEU A 190 -11.50 -7.96 18.71
C LEU A 190 -9.97 -8.02 18.80
N VAL A 191 -9.30 -7.66 17.71
CA VAL A 191 -7.85 -7.53 17.66
C VAL A 191 -7.48 -6.07 17.45
N ASN A 192 -6.88 -5.45 18.46
CA ASN A 192 -6.37 -4.09 18.40
C ASN A 192 -4.87 -4.14 18.06
N ILE A 193 -4.47 -3.55 16.95
CA ILE A 193 -3.08 -3.57 16.46
C ILE A 193 -2.56 -2.13 16.40
N GLN A 194 -1.46 -1.88 17.09
CA GLN A 194 -0.75 -0.60 17.09
C GLN A 194 0.66 -0.78 16.56
N LEU A 195 0.97 -0.10 15.46
CA LEU A 195 2.31 -0.06 14.87
C LEU A 195 2.85 1.37 14.97
N ASN A 196 3.88 1.58 15.78
CA ASN A 196 4.51 2.89 15.99
C ASN A 196 5.99 2.83 15.64
N ASN A 197 6.42 3.55 14.60
CA ASN A 197 7.82 3.55 14.14
C ASN A 197 8.35 2.13 13.86
N VAL A 198 7.55 1.30 13.20
CA VAL A 198 7.96 -0.05 12.79
C VAL A 198 8.62 0.02 11.42
N LEU A 199 9.84 -0.51 11.31
CA LEU A 199 10.60 -0.61 10.07
C LEU A 199 10.53 -2.05 9.52
N LEU A 200 10.13 -2.18 8.26
CA LEU A 200 10.04 -3.46 7.56
C LEU A 200 11.07 -3.44 6.42
N GLN A 201 11.99 -4.40 6.38
CA GLN A 201 13.05 -4.56 5.37
C GLN A 201 13.08 -5.96 4.74
N GLY A 202 12.92 -6.08 3.41
CA GLY A 202 12.91 -7.35 2.70
C GLY A 202 11.71 -7.55 1.76
N GLN A 203 11.52 -8.79 1.27
CA GLN A 203 10.31 -9.18 0.54
C GLN A 203 9.22 -9.57 1.54
N PHE A 204 8.20 -8.75 1.72
CA PHE A 204 7.07 -9.10 2.58
C PHE A 204 5.89 -9.61 1.75
N GLY A 205 5.15 -10.54 2.36
CA GLY A 205 3.74 -10.77 2.01
C GLY A 205 2.88 -9.68 2.69
N PRO A 206 1.62 -9.98 3.02
CA PRO A 206 0.83 -9.05 3.81
C PRO A 206 1.45 -8.91 5.22
N VAL A 207 1.60 -7.68 5.72
CA VAL A 207 2.03 -7.38 7.10
C VAL A 207 0.99 -7.90 8.08
N ILE A 208 -0.29 -7.67 7.77
CA ILE A 208 -1.42 -8.23 8.50
C ILE A 208 -2.29 -8.94 7.49
N SER A 209 -2.59 -10.20 7.72
CA SER A 209 -3.64 -10.93 7.01
C SER A 209 -4.75 -11.26 7.99
N SER A 210 -5.99 -10.88 7.66
CA SER A 210 -7.15 -11.13 8.50
C SER A 210 -8.25 -11.81 7.73
N THR A 211 -8.77 -12.91 8.28
CA THR A 211 -9.95 -13.60 7.76
C THR A 211 -10.99 -13.75 8.86
N SER A 212 -12.22 -13.27 8.61
CA SER A 212 -13.37 -13.46 9.51
C SER A 212 -13.16 -12.92 10.93
N ALA A 213 -12.45 -11.79 11.06
CA ALA A 213 -12.16 -11.14 12.33
C ALA A 213 -12.55 -9.65 12.34
N THR A 214 -12.73 -9.08 13.54
CA THR A 214 -12.84 -7.64 13.74
C THR A 214 -11.48 -7.09 14.17
N VAL A 215 -10.91 -6.22 13.34
CA VAL A 215 -9.58 -5.65 13.54
C VAL A 215 -9.70 -4.14 13.68
N SER A 216 -9.16 -3.61 14.78
CA SER A 216 -8.90 -2.18 14.93
C SER A 216 -7.41 -1.93 14.71
N LEU A 217 -7.09 -1.04 13.79
CA LEU A 217 -5.74 -0.78 13.32
C LEU A 217 -5.37 0.69 13.54
N GLY A 218 -4.29 0.92 14.27
CA GLY A 218 -3.64 2.23 14.39
C GLY A 218 -2.20 2.13 13.89
N VAL A 219 -1.88 2.87 12.82
CA VAL A 219 -0.58 2.80 12.15
C VAL A 219 0.03 4.19 12.08
N LYS A 220 1.22 4.33 12.66
CA LYS A 220 2.10 5.49 12.46
C LYS A 220 3.42 5.00 11.89
N MET A 221 3.53 5.05 10.57
CA MET A 221 4.74 4.69 9.84
C MET A 221 5.38 5.97 9.30
N SER A 222 6.66 6.18 9.59
CA SER A 222 7.46 7.29 9.06
C SER A 222 8.83 6.76 8.61
N GLY A 223 9.35 7.26 7.49
CA GLY A 223 10.74 6.99 7.08
C GLY A 223 11.00 5.63 6.43
N CYS A 224 10.02 4.97 5.80
CA CYS A 224 10.28 3.81 4.95
C CYS A 224 10.99 4.25 3.65
N THR A 225 12.31 4.43 3.71
CA THR A 225 13.09 5.01 2.60
C THR A 225 13.62 3.99 1.59
N THR A 226 13.47 2.68 1.81
CA THR A 226 14.06 1.68 0.91
C THR A 226 13.28 0.37 0.89
N MET A 227 12.74 0.05 -0.30
CA MET A 227 12.29 -1.26 -0.80
C MET A 227 11.70 -2.23 0.24
N SER A 228 10.40 -2.14 0.51
CA SER A 228 9.63 -3.26 1.08
C SER A 228 8.15 -3.03 0.82
N ILE A 229 7.54 -3.89 0.01
CA ILE A 229 6.08 -4.00 -0.08
C ILE A 229 5.58 -4.28 1.33
N SER A 230 4.59 -3.56 1.81
CA SER A 230 3.94 -3.86 3.09
C SER A 230 2.48 -3.51 2.93
N TYR A 231 1.66 -4.53 2.68
CA TYR A 231 0.22 -4.38 2.52
C TYR A 231 -0.52 -5.10 3.65
N PHE A 232 -1.73 -4.66 3.93
CA PHE A 232 -2.63 -5.29 4.87
C PHE A 232 -3.79 -5.89 4.07
N HIS A 233 -4.03 -7.18 4.28
CA HIS A 233 -5.02 -7.94 3.52
C HIS A 233 -6.15 -8.39 4.45
N PHE A 234 -7.38 -8.04 4.12
CA PHE A 234 -8.57 -8.35 4.90
C PHE A 234 -9.61 -9.03 4.02
N THR A 235 -10.03 -10.24 4.42
CA THR A 235 -11.10 -10.98 3.77
C THR A 235 -12.22 -11.26 4.77
N ASN A 236 -13.48 -11.07 4.39
CA ASN A 236 -14.65 -11.37 5.25
C ASN A 236 -14.55 -10.72 6.64
N SER A 237 -13.91 -9.56 6.76
CA SER A 237 -13.52 -8.96 8.04
C SER A 237 -14.30 -7.67 8.33
N ILE A 238 -14.19 -7.19 9.57
CA ILE A 238 -14.56 -5.83 9.96
C ILE A 238 -13.27 -5.08 10.29
N LEU A 239 -12.98 -3.99 9.60
CA LEU A 239 -11.78 -3.18 9.80
C LEU A 239 -12.14 -1.78 10.32
N THR A 240 -11.47 -1.32 11.36
CA THR A 240 -11.52 0.09 11.80
C THR A 240 -10.11 0.67 11.82
N VAL A 241 -9.86 1.71 11.04
CA VAL A 241 -8.59 2.46 11.02
C VAL A 241 -8.85 3.86 11.58
N SER A 242 -8.05 4.28 12.55
CA SER A 242 -8.20 5.63 13.13
C SER A 242 -6.86 6.33 13.32
N SER A 243 -6.85 7.65 13.09
CA SER A 243 -5.73 8.56 13.39
C SER A 243 -4.36 8.06 12.92
N SER A 244 -4.32 7.47 11.73
CA SER A 244 -3.11 6.84 11.18
C SER A 244 -2.38 7.78 10.23
N VAL A 245 -1.05 7.72 10.22
CA VAL A 245 -0.22 8.41 9.22
C VAL A 245 0.61 7.35 8.51
N ILE A 246 0.38 7.22 7.21
CA ILE A 246 1.03 6.23 6.35
C ILE A 246 1.76 7.00 5.25
N SER A 247 3.09 6.98 5.30
CA SER A 247 3.97 7.55 4.28
C SER A 247 4.87 6.46 3.71
N GLY A 248 4.99 6.35 2.38
CA GLY A 248 5.87 5.38 1.75
C GLY A 248 6.49 5.90 0.46
N ALA A 249 7.78 6.24 0.48
CA ALA A 249 8.54 6.51 -0.74
C ALA A 249 8.86 5.17 -1.43
N VAL A 250 7.91 4.65 -2.22
CA VAL A 250 8.12 3.42 -2.99
C VAL A 250 8.43 3.80 -4.43
N ASN A 251 9.71 3.86 -4.79
CA ASN A 251 10.12 4.34 -6.12
C ASN A 251 9.97 3.30 -7.26
N GLU A 252 9.61 2.04 -6.98
CA GLU A 252 9.72 0.96 -8.01
C GLU A 252 8.60 -0.10 -8.00
N LEU A 253 7.47 0.10 -7.33
CA LEU A 253 6.40 -0.91 -7.29
C LEU A 253 5.10 -0.37 -7.87
N THR A 254 4.73 -0.90 -9.03
CA THR A 254 3.44 -0.64 -9.68
C THR A 254 2.45 -1.76 -9.34
N GLY A 255 1.23 -1.40 -8.91
CA GLY A 255 0.10 -2.35 -8.85
C GLY A 255 -0.15 -3.07 -7.52
N ILE A 256 0.36 -2.56 -6.40
CA ILE A 256 0.11 -3.12 -5.06
C ILE A 256 -0.65 -2.12 -4.19
N SER A 257 -1.63 -2.61 -3.43
CA SER A 257 -2.45 -1.80 -2.52
C SER A 257 -1.96 -1.88 -1.08
N ILE A 258 -1.89 -0.76 -0.35
CA ILE A 258 -1.60 -0.80 1.10
C ILE A 258 -2.73 -1.51 1.86
N LEU A 259 -3.99 -1.27 1.50
CA LEU A 259 -5.15 -1.96 2.05
C LEU A 259 -5.85 -2.74 0.93
N GLU A 260 -5.78 -4.07 1.01
CA GLU A 260 -6.54 -4.99 0.16
C GLU A 260 -7.74 -5.52 0.95
N LEU A 261 -8.95 -5.19 0.49
CA LEU A 261 -10.19 -5.39 1.23
C LEU A 261 -11.16 -6.21 0.37
N ASP A 262 -11.25 -7.52 0.63
CA ASP A 262 -12.21 -8.39 -0.07
C ASP A 262 -13.37 -8.80 0.83
N ASN A 263 -14.61 -8.56 0.40
CA ASN A 263 -15.82 -8.82 1.18
C ASN A 263 -15.69 -8.32 2.63
N THR A 264 -15.15 -7.11 2.81
CA THR A 264 -14.79 -6.53 4.10
C THR A 264 -15.59 -5.26 4.36
N ASN A 265 -16.13 -5.12 5.57
CA ASN A 265 -16.73 -3.86 6.02
C ASN A 265 -15.66 -3.03 6.73
N TYR A 266 -15.48 -1.76 6.34
CA TYR A 266 -14.39 -0.95 6.87
C TYR A 266 -14.81 0.49 7.23
N GLN A 267 -14.17 1.04 8.26
CA GLN A 267 -14.31 2.44 8.67
C GLN A 267 -12.91 3.03 8.84
N ILE A 268 -12.54 3.98 7.97
CA ILE A 268 -11.25 4.68 8.01
C ILE A 268 -11.53 6.13 8.37
N ASN A 269 -11.02 6.60 9.50
CA ASN A 269 -11.27 7.96 9.98
C ASN A 269 -9.98 8.68 10.37
N GLY A 270 -9.83 9.94 9.95
CA GLY A 270 -8.74 10.81 10.40
C GLY A 270 -7.36 10.32 9.96
N THR A 271 -7.27 9.66 8.80
CA THR A 271 -6.03 9.06 8.30
C THR A 271 -5.36 9.97 7.26
N LYS A 272 -4.03 10.02 7.24
CA LYS A 272 -3.25 10.75 6.23
C LYS A 272 -2.35 9.80 5.44
N TYR A 273 -2.50 9.81 4.12
CA TYR A 273 -1.69 9.10 3.14
C TYR A 273 -0.85 10.12 2.37
N THR A 274 0.49 10.02 2.45
CA THR A 274 1.37 11.10 1.96
C THR A 274 2.64 10.63 1.28
N ASP A 275 3.15 11.45 0.35
CA ASP A 275 4.49 11.37 -0.24
C ASP A 275 4.83 9.98 -0.84
N SER A 276 3.88 9.40 -1.59
CA SER A 276 4.01 8.04 -2.14
C SER A 276 3.90 8.01 -3.66
N ASN A 277 4.77 7.26 -4.34
CA ASN A 277 4.81 7.17 -5.80
C ASN A 277 4.26 5.83 -6.31
N ASN A 278 3.30 5.84 -7.24
CA ASN A 278 2.67 4.66 -7.86
C ASN A 278 2.08 3.65 -6.86
N VAL A 279 1.69 4.12 -5.68
CA VAL A 279 1.11 3.29 -4.62
C VAL A 279 -0.40 3.42 -4.64
N GLN A 280 -1.08 2.28 -4.71
CA GLN A 280 -2.50 2.22 -4.41
C GLN A 280 -2.67 2.13 -2.89
N PHE A 281 -3.46 3.00 -2.29
CA PHE A 281 -3.70 2.95 -0.85
C PHE A 281 -4.82 1.98 -0.50
N ILE A 282 -5.89 1.97 -1.29
CA ILE A 282 -7.08 1.16 -1.04
C ILE A 282 -7.48 0.43 -2.32
N SER A 283 -7.59 -0.89 -2.23
CA SER A 283 -8.29 -1.72 -3.20
C SER A 283 -9.39 -2.48 -2.48
N ALA A 284 -10.64 -2.18 -2.82
CA ALA A 284 -11.79 -2.88 -2.25
C ALA A 284 -12.53 -3.67 -3.34
N THR A 285 -12.69 -4.97 -3.10
CA THR A 285 -13.46 -5.88 -3.95
C THR A 285 -14.58 -6.51 -3.15
N ASN A 286 -15.81 -6.52 -3.69
CA ASN A 286 -16.97 -7.10 -3.01
C ASN A 286 -17.28 -6.44 -1.64
N THR A 287 -18.48 -5.89 -1.47
CA THR A 287 -18.91 -5.40 -0.16
C THR A 287 -19.93 -6.36 0.44
N PRO A 288 -19.80 -6.76 1.73
CA PRO A 288 -20.79 -7.61 2.38
C PRO A 288 -22.18 -7.00 2.28
N GLN A 289 -23.19 -7.84 2.11
CA GLN A 289 -24.57 -7.35 2.01
C GLN A 289 -24.96 -6.54 3.26
N GLY A 290 -25.42 -5.31 3.06
CA GLY A 290 -25.83 -4.40 4.13
C GLY A 290 -24.68 -3.68 4.85
N ALA A 291 -23.42 -3.98 4.52
CA ALA A 291 -22.27 -3.21 5.00
C ALA A 291 -22.26 -1.79 4.41
N LYS A 292 -21.70 -0.85 5.16
CA LYS A 292 -21.55 0.55 4.74
C LYS A 292 -20.10 0.99 4.99
N PRO A 293 -19.17 0.63 4.10
CA PRO A 293 -17.80 1.06 4.24
C PRO A 293 -17.68 2.58 4.16
N THR A 294 -16.85 3.16 5.02
CA THR A 294 -16.70 4.61 5.14
C THR A 294 -15.23 5.04 5.18
N LEU A 295 -14.95 6.13 4.49
CA LEU A 295 -13.75 6.95 4.62
C LEU A 295 -14.18 8.32 5.11
N SER A 296 -13.68 8.78 6.25
CA SER A 296 -13.98 10.10 6.78
C SER A 296 -12.75 10.86 7.23
N ASN A 297 -12.76 12.19 7.07
CA ASN A 297 -11.67 13.06 7.50
C ASN A 297 -10.28 12.58 7.03
N THR A 298 -10.21 12.01 5.83
CA THR A 298 -9.01 11.33 5.32
C THR A 298 -8.33 12.21 4.28
N THR A 299 -7.01 12.36 4.39
CA THR A 299 -6.21 13.23 3.51
C THR A 299 -5.24 12.40 2.66
N PHE A 300 -5.29 12.59 1.35
CA PHE A 300 -4.33 12.11 0.36
C PHE A 300 -3.51 13.30 -0.13
N PHE A 301 -2.22 13.35 0.22
CA PHE A 301 -1.35 14.49 -0.09
C PHE A 301 -0.06 14.08 -0.82
N LYS A 302 0.30 14.73 -1.93
CA LYS A 302 1.59 14.48 -2.62
C LYS A 302 1.81 13.02 -3.02
N ASN A 303 0.78 12.37 -3.54
CA ASN A 303 0.90 10.99 -4.02
C ASN A 303 0.86 10.93 -5.54
N GLN A 304 1.41 9.86 -6.12
CA GLN A 304 1.38 9.61 -7.56
C GLN A 304 0.63 8.31 -7.90
N GLY A 305 -0.21 8.34 -8.93
CA GLY A 305 -0.93 7.18 -9.48
C GLY A 305 -2.34 6.99 -8.92
N THR A 306 -2.87 5.77 -9.07
CA THR A 306 -4.21 5.41 -8.60
C THR A 306 -4.20 5.08 -7.12
N LEU A 307 -4.86 5.91 -6.33
CA LEU A 307 -4.86 5.84 -4.87
C LEU A 307 -5.95 4.92 -4.33
N ILE A 308 -7.12 4.89 -4.99
CA ILE A 308 -8.28 4.09 -4.57
C ILE A 308 -8.85 3.35 -5.78
N THR A 309 -9.09 2.04 -5.64
CA THR A 309 -9.89 1.25 -6.61
C THR A 309 -11.02 0.53 -5.91
N LEU A 310 -12.21 0.61 -6.50
CA LEU A 310 -13.40 -0.11 -6.08
C LEU A 310 -13.87 -1.02 -7.21
N SER A 311 -14.06 -2.31 -6.93
CA SER A 311 -14.62 -3.27 -7.89
C SER A 311 -15.71 -4.12 -7.24
N ASN A 312 -16.94 -4.03 -7.76
CA ASN A 312 -18.11 -4.69 -7.17
C ASN A 312 -18.32 -4.34 -5.68
N ALA A 313 -17.98 -3.11 -5.29
CA ALA A 313 -17.92 -2.66 -3.91
C ALA A 313 -18.81 -1.42 -3.66
N GLN A 314 -18.95 -1.04 -2.40
CA GLN A 314 -19.62 0.18 -1.97
C GLN A 314 -18.70 0.99 -1.07
N LEU A 315 -18.70 2.32 -1.22
CA LEU A 315 -17.95 3.21 -0.34
C LEU A 315 -18.66 4.56 -0.19
N THR A 316 -18.71 5.07 1.04
CA THR A 316 -19.03 6.46 1.35
C THR A 316 -17.77 7.20 1.79
N MET A 317 -17.43 8.30 1.13
CA MET A 317 -16.36 9.21 1.49
C MET A 317 -16.98 10.52 2.01
N ASP A 318 -16.59 10.96 3.21
CA ASP A 318 -17.04 12.22 3.79
C ASP A 318 -15.87 13.06 4.30
N ASN A 319 -15.87 14.36 3.99
CA ASN A 319 -14.80 15.28 4.39
C ASN A 319 -13.39 14.76 4.04
N CYS A 320 -13.23 14.17 2.85
CA CYS A 320 -11.94 13.68 2.36
C CYS A 320 -11.24 14.76 1.54
N ILE A 321 -9.90 14.83 1.67
CA ILE A 321 -9.07 15.83 1.01
C ILE A 321 -8.11 15.12 0.06
N PHE A 322 -8.14 15.50 -1.22
CA PHE A 322 -7.17 15.09 -2.24
C PHE A 322 -6.38 16.33 -2.64
N SER A 323 -5.12 16.40 -2.22
CA SER A 323 -4.29 17.58 -2.42
C SER A 323 -2.92 17.26 -3.03
N ALA A 324 -2.50 18.01 -4.06
CA ALA A 324 -1.18 17.86 -4.65
C ALA A 324 -0.85 16.44 -5.16
N ASN A 325 -1.84 15.66 -5.56
CA ASN A 325 -1.62 14.32 -6.11
C ASN A 325 -1.49 14.37 -7.64
N ASP A 326 -0.68 13.50 -8.20
CA ASP A 326 -0.38 13.43 -9.63
C ASP A 326 -0.78 12.08 -10.22
N SER A 327 -1.60 12.08 -11.26
CA SER A 327 -2.01 10.86 -11.95
C SER A 327 -1.81 10.98 -13.47
N PRO A 328 -0.54 10.99 -13.94
CA PRO A 328 -0.21 11.39 -15.30
C PRO A 328 -0.68 10.39 -16.37
N ASN A 329 -0.90 9.13 -16.00
CA ASN A 329 -1.32 8.04 -16.90
C ASN A 329 -2.53 7.26 -16.38
N GLY A 330 -3.33 7.82 -15.47
CA GLY A 330 -4.39 7.08 -14.80
C GLY A 330 -5.41 7.97 -14.10
N THR A 331 -6.05 7.41 -13.09
CA THR A 331 -7.05 8.10 -12.26
C THR A 331 -6.66 8.04 -10.79
N ILE A 332 -6.95 9.07 -10.01
CA ILE A 332 -6.72 9.04 -8.54
C ILE A 332 -7.68 8.03 -7.89
N VAL A 333 -8.94 7.99 -8.33
CA VAL A 333 -9.98 7.09 -7.81
C VAL A 333 -10.67 6.36 -8.97
N SER A 334 -10.48 5.04 -9.04
CA SER A 334 -11.11 4.16 -10.02
C SER A 334 -12.30 3.40 -9.43
N VAL A 335 -13.45 3.39 -10.10
CA VAL A 335 -14.69 2.77 -9.63
C VAL A 335 -15.32 1.96 -10.74
N THR A 336 -15.41 0.64 -10.54
CA THR A 336 -15.97 -0.29 -11.52
C THR A 336 -17.07 -1.14 -10.90
N LYS A 337 -18.25 -1.22 -11.53
CA LYS A 337 -19.40 -2.01 -11.07
C LYS A 337 -19.74 -1.75 -9.60
N SER A 338 -19.56 -0.52 -9.12
CA SER A 338 -19.56 -0.19 -7.70
C SER A 338 -20.50 0.96 -7.38
N GLN A 339 -20.70 1.22 -6.09
CA GLN A 339 -21.41 2.39 -5.59
C GLN A 339 -20.43 3.30 -4.84
N LEU A 340 -20.40 4.59 -5.19
CA LEU A 340 -19.57 5.58 -4.52
C LEU A 340 -20.43 6.80 -4.17
N GLN A 341 -20.39 7.20 -2.90
CA GLN A 341 -20.91 8.48 -2.44
C GLN A 341 -19.75 9.32 -1.90
N VAL A 342 -19.60 10.55 -2.38
CA VAL A 342 -18.62 11.53 -1.89
C VAL A 342 -19.36 12.76 -1.40
N SER A 343 -19.11 13.17 -0.16
CA SER A 343 -19.65 14.40 0.43
C SER A 343 -18.56 15.27 1.06
N ASN A 344 -18.73 16.59 1.01
CA ASN A 344 -17.83 17.55 1.67
C ASN A 344 -16.36 17.40 1.25
N GLY A 345 -16.11 16.89 0.03
CA GLY A 345 -14.77 16.61 -0.47
C GLY A 345 -14.02 17.88 -0.85
N HIS A 346 -12.69 17.89 -0.66
CA HIS A 346 -11.82 18.99 -1.07
C HIS A 346 -10.76 18.47 -2.05
N ILE A 347 -10.68 19.04 -3.24
CA ILE A 347 -9.80 18.61 -4.32
C ILE A 347 -8.98 19.81 -4.78
N ASN A 348 -7.67 19.80 -4.53
CA ASN A 348 -6.81 20.92 -4.90
C ASN A 348 -5.40 20.55 -5.33
N LEU A 349 -4.82 21.34 -6.25
CA LEU A 349 -3.45 21.17 -6.71
C LEU A 349 -3.16 19.79 -7.33
N ASN A 350 -4.18 19.03 -7.73
CA ASN A 350 -3.97 17.73 -8.37
C ASN A 350 -3.79 17.88 -9.89
N THR A 351 -3.17 16.87 -10.50
CA THR A 351 -2.97 16.72 -11.95
C THR A 351 -3.52 15.37 -12.44
N GLY A 352 -4.04 15.33 -13.67
CA GLY A 352 -4.65 14.14 -14.28
C GLY A 352 -6.12 13.92 -13.91
N THR A 353 -6.64 12.72 -14.16
CA THR A 353 -8.05 12.39 -13.86
C THR A 353 -8.25 12.12 -12.37
N ILE A 354 -9.20 12.79 -11.72
CA ILE A 354 -9.48 12.58 -10.29
C ILE A 354 -10.32 11.32 -10.09
N PHE A 355 -11.45 11.22 -10.81
CA PHE A 355 -12.33 10.05 -10.72
C PHE A 355 -12.56 9.36 -12.06
N THR A 356 -12.63 8.04 -12.06
CA THR A 356 -13.09 7.27 -13.22
C THR A 356 -14.18 6.29 -12.80
N PHE A 357 -15.29 6.31 -13.53
CA PHE A 357 -16.49 5.54 -13.21
C PHE A 357 -16.85 4.62 -14.38
N GLN A 358 -17.05 3.33 -14.11
CA GLN A 358 -17.46 2.36 -15.10
C GLN A 358 -18.58 1.46 -14.57
N ASN A 359 -19.73 1.39 -15.25
CA ASN A 359 -20.87 0.56 -14.84
C ASN A 359 -21.31 0.77 -13.39
N SER A 360 -21.23 2.01 -12.87
CA SER A 360 -21.33 2.32 -11.44
C SER A 360 -22.48 3.26 -11.10
N GLN A 361 -22.80 3.37 -9.81
CA GLN A 361 -23.77 4.34 -9.28
C GLN A 361 -23.02 5.35 -8.40
N ILE A 362 -23.02 6.62 -8.77
CA ILE A 362 -22.15 7.63 -8.19
C ILE A 362 -22.98 8.81 -7.67
N THR A 363 -22.65 9.30 -6.49
CA THR A 363 -23.15 10.56 -5.96
C THR A 363 -21.98 11.42 -5.51
N LEU A 364 -21.83 12.60 -6.10
CA LEU A 364 -20.84 13.61 -5.72
C LEU A 364 -21.60 14.83 -5.22
N GLN A 365 -21.42 15.21 -3.96
CA GLN A 365 -22.15 16.32 -3.36
C GLN A 365 -21.26 17.23 -2.51
N GLN A 366 -21.55 18.53 -2.53
CA GLN A 366 -20.92 19.52 -1.63
C GLN A 366 -19.39 19.47 -1.69
N MET A 367 -18.81 19.31 -2.88
CA MET A 367 -17.34 19.28 -3.03
C MET A 367 -16.80 20.66 -3.40
N THR A 368 -15.59 20.96 -2.93
CA THR A 368 -14.84 22.15 -3.32
C THR A 368 -13.65 21.72 -4.17
N VAL A 369 -13.56 22.25 -5.40
CA VAL A 369 -12.50 21.94 -6.37
C VAL A 369 -11.76 23.22 -6.72
N PHE A 370 -10.50 23.36 -6.27
CA PHE A 370 -9.77 24.62 -6.46
C PHE A 370 -8.31 24.43 -6.86
N THR A 371 -7.79 25.30 -7.73
CA THR A 371 -6.36 25.35 -8.11
C THR A 371 -5.79 24.01 -8.62
N ASN A 372 -6.56 23.21 -9.35
CA ASN A 372 -6.04 22.02 -10.02
C ASN A 372 -5.49 22.42 -11.41
N TYR A 373 -4.49 21.68 -11.89
CA TYR A 373 -3.75 21.97 -13.13
C TYR A 373 -3.80 20.73 -14.03
N ASP A 374 -4.00 20.90 -15.33
CA ASP A 374 -4.02 19.78 -16.31
C ASP A 374 -4.83 18.56 -15.81
N TYR A 375 -6.06 18.82 -15.37
CA TYR A 375 -6.87 17.85 -14.64
C TYR A 375 -8.21 17.58 -15.32
N GLN A 376 -8.75 16.40 -15.06
CA GLN A 376 -10.13 16.04 -15.37
C GLN A 376 -10.82 15.64 -14.08
N LEU A 377 -11.92 16.30 -13.71
CA LEU A 377 -12.64 16.00 -12.48
C LEU A 377 -13.16 14.56 -12.52
N PHE A 378 -13.87 14.16 -13.58
CA PHE A 378 -14.23 12.76 -13.74
C PHE A 378 -14.39 12.30 -15.19
N ASN A 379 -14.11 11.02 -15.40
CA ASN A 379 -14.43 10.27 -16.62
C ASN A 379 -15.49 9.21 -16.31
N CYS A 380 -16.54 9.14 -17.10
CA CYS A 380 -17.66 8.24 -16.89
C CYS A 380 -17.95 7.34 -18.10
N GLN A 381 -18.18 6.06 -17.86
CA GLN A 381 -18.68 5.09 -18.82
C GLN A 381 -19.84 4.26 -18.25
N ASN A 382 -21.00 4.22 -18.93
CA ASN A 382 -22.15 3.38 -18.56
C ASN A 382 -22.58 3.49 -17.08
N SER A 383 -22.46 4.67 -16.48
CA SER A 383 -22.73 4.89 -15.06
C SER A 383 -23.85 5.90 -14.85
N ASN A 384 -24.53 5.79 -13.71
CA ASN A 384 -25.49 6.80 -13.27
C ASN A 384 -24.80 7.72 -12.27
N ILE A 385 -24.86 9.02 -12.52
CA ILE A 385 -24.15 10.02 -11.71
C ILE A 385 -25.12 11.11 -11.27
N THR A 386 -25.12 11.40 -9.97
CA THR A 386 -25.74 12.60 -9.40
C THR A 386 -24.63 13.53 -8.94
N VAL A 387 -24.62 14.78 -9.41
CA VAL A 387 -23.64 15.80 -9.04
C VAL A 387 -24.35 17.05 -8.52
N THR A 388 -24.21 17.35 -7.23
CA THR A 388 -24.92 18.48 -6.61
C THR A 388 -23.97 19.39 -5.82
N ASN A 389 -24.17 20.71 -5.93
CA ASN A 389 -23.45 21.71 -5.12
C ASN A 389 -21.92 21.57 -5.17
N ILE A 390 -21.34 21.50 -6.37
CA ILE A 390 -19.88 21.52 -6.55
C ILE A 390 -19.44 22.96 -6.75
N THR A 391 -18.53 23.44 -5.91
CA THR A 391 -17.92 24.77 -6.02
C THR A 391 -16.58 24.65 -6.73
N MET A 392 -16.36 25.43 -7.78
CA MET A 392 -15.12 25.42 -8.56
C MET A 392 -14.49 26.82 -8.62
N GLU A 393 -13.24 26.97 -8.18
CA GLU A 393 -12.53 28.27 -8.14
C GLU A 393 -11.05 28.15 -8.53
N GLY A 394 -10.55 29.09 -9.35
CA GLY A 394 -9.11 29.23 -9.59
C GLY A 394 -8.43 28.05 -10.30
N ASN A 395 -9.18 27.20 -11.00
CA ASN A 395 -8.64 26.15 -11.85
C ASN A 395 -8.23 26.74 -13.21
N THR A 396 -7.06 26.35 -13.75
CA THR A 396 -6.56 26.84 -15.04
C THR A 396 -6.58 25.70 -16.05
N ASP A 397 -7.45 25.81 -17.06
CA ASP A 397 -7.51 24.90 -18.21
C ASP A 397 -6.42 25.32 -19.22
N GLU A 398 -5.19 24.84 -19.07
CA GLU A 398 -4.18 24.98 -20.14
C GLU A 398 -4.34 23.89 -21.22
N LEU A 399 -5.03 22.79 -20.89
CA LEU A 399 -5.45 21.75 -21.84
C LEU A 399 -6.92 21.95 -22.22
N ASN A 400 -7.22 22.00 -23.52
CA ASN A 400 -8.56 22.08 -24.13
C ASN A 400 -9.45 20.83 -23.85
N ASP A 401 -9.20 20.07 -22.78
CA ASP A 401 -9.95 18.88 -22.44
C ASP A 401 -11.07 19.23 -21.46
N SER A 402 -12.28 18.74 -21.76
CA SER A 402 -13.43 18.95 -20.89
C SER A 402 -13.15 18.38 -19.50
N GLN A 403 -13.40 19.18 -18.45
CA GLN A 403 -13.26 18.78 -17.04
C GLN A 403 -14.09 17.53 -16.70
N VAL A 404 -15.06 17.21 -17.55
CA VAL A 404 -15.88 16.01 -17.51
C VAL A 404 -15.81 15.29 -18.86
N SER A 405 -15.59 13.97 -18.87
CA SER A 405 -15.77 13.13 -20.06
C SER A 405 -16.79 12.02 -19.83
N CYS A 406 -17.64 11.76 -20.82
CA CYS A 406 -18.83 10.93 -20.66
C CYS A 406 -19.06 10.04 -21.87
N GLN A 407 -19.19 8.73 -21.63
CA GLN A 407 -19.69 7.78 -22.61
C GLN A 407 -20.89 7.03 -22.01
N GLN A 408 -22.09 7.33 -22.51
CA GLN A 408 -23.34 6.65 -22.11
C GLN A 408 -23.66 6.77 -20.61
N CYS A 409 -23.48 7.97 -20.04
CA CYS A 409 -23.79 8.24 -18.64
C CYS A 409 -25.13 8.94 -18.46
N GLN A 410 -25.87 8.56 -17.42
CA GLN A 410 -27.14 9.19 -17.06
C GLN A 410 -26.92 10.18 -15.92
N TYR A 411 -27.49 11.38 -16.08
CA TYR A 411 -27.40 12.46 -15.11
C TYR A 411 -28.76 12.76 -14.50
N THR A 412 -28.80 12.85 -13.18
CA THR A 412 -30.01 13.18 -12.42
C THR A 412 -30.04 14.62 -11.94
N ASP A 413 -28.88 15.24 -11.72
CA ASP A 413 -28.72 16.64 -11.32
C ASP A 413 -27.28 17.09 -11.63
N LEU A 414 -27.10 18.31 -12.12
CA LEU A 414 -25.80 18.90 -12.52
C LEU A 414 -25.77 20.39 -12.20
N ASN A 415 -24.68 20.85 -11.59
CA ASN A 415 -24.44 22.28 -11.38
C ASN A 415 -24.10 22.97 -12.72
N SER A 416 -24.55 24.20 -12.93
CA SER A 416 -24.43 24.94 -14.21
C SER A 416 -23.00 25.25 -14.65
N ASP A 417 -22.05 25.21 -13.71
CA ASP A 417 -20.69 25.71 -13.90
C ASP A 417 -19.71 24.62 -14.40
N LEU A 418 -20.14 23.36 -14.48
CA LEU A 418 -19.38 22.28 -15.10
C LEU A 418 -19.66 22.30 -16.61
N ASP A 419 -18.65 22.64 -17.41
CA ASP A 419 -18.78 22.63 -18.87
C ASP A 419 -18.99 21.17 -19.32
N LEU A 420 -20.21 20.90 -19.76
CA LEU A 420 -20.73 19.55 -19.89
C LEU A 420 -20.28 18.91 -21.20
N CYS A 421 -20.04 17.61 -21.11
CA CYS A 421 -19.90 16.70 -22.24
C CYS A 421 -20.84 17.08 -23.37
N THR A 422 -20.29 17.60 -24.47
CA THR A 422 -20.99 17.54 -25.76
C THR A 422 -21.21 16.06 -26.02
N ALA A 423 -22.44 15.60 -25.84
CA ALA A 423 -22.84 14.29 -26.30
C ALA A 423 -22.39 14.20 -27.75
N THR A 424 -21.48 13.29 -28.07
CA THR A 424 -21.37 12.75 -29.43
C THR A 424 -22.66 11.98 -29.70
N SER A 425 -23.77 12.69 -29.78
CA SER A 425 -24.95 12.26 -30.50
C SER A 425 -24.53 12.23 -31.95
N SER A 426 -24.34 11.01 -32.45
CA SER A 426 -24.51 10.72 -33.86
C SER A 426 -25.94 11.11 -34.24
N SER A 427 -26.12 12.37 -34.60
CA SER A 427 -27.28 12.83 -35.35
C SER A 427 -26.82 13.98 -36.22
N ASP A 428 -26.85 13.74 -37.53
CA ASP A 428 -26.89 14.77 -38.55
C ASP A 428 -27.79 15.92 -38.11
N THR A 429 -27.17 17.05 -37.77
CA THR A 429 -27.74 18.36 -38.00
C THR A 429 -26.61 19.26 -38.47
N SER A 430 -26.75 19.69 -39.71
CA SER A 430 -25.98 20.72 -40.38
C SER A 430 -25.68 21.91 -39.46
N ASP A 431 -24.45 21.95 -38.95
CA ASP A 431 -23.87 23.14 -38.33
C ASP A 431 -23.27 24.05 -39.44
N PRO A 432 -23.69 25.32 -39.57
CA PRO A 432 -23.25 26.21 -40.66
C PRO A 432 -21.78 26.63 -40.60
N ASP A 433 -21.07 26.38 -39.49
CA ASP A 433 -19.72 26.93 -39.27
C ASP A 433 -18.57 26.00 -39.71
N ASN A 434 -18.89 24.85 -40.31
CA ASN A 434 -17.90 23.91 -40.84
C ASN A 434 -17.26 24.35 -42.17
N ASN A 435 -17.57 25.55 -42.65
CA ASN A 435 -17.01 26.09 -43.90
C ASN A 435 -15.55 26.53 -43.77
N LEU A 436 -15.08 26.95 -42.58
CA LEU A 436 -13.69 27.38 -42.44
C LEU A 436 -12.70 26.20 -42.46
N TYR A 437 -13.08 25.07 -41.87
CA TYR A 437 -12.26 23.85 -41.83
C TYR A 437 -12.27 23.10 -43.16
N LYS A 438 -13.41 23.03 -43.85
CA LYS A 438 -13.49 22.45 -45.21
C LYS A 438 -12.67 23.25 -46.22
N VAL A 439 -12.64 24.58 -46.13
CA VAL A 439 -11.81 25.42 -46.98
C VAL A 439 -10.32 25.23 -46.69
N HIS A 440 -9.91 25.11 -45.42
CA HIS A 440 -8.51 24.85 -45.07
C HIS A 440 -8.03 23.46 -45.53
N ILE A 441 -8.83 22.42 -45.33
CA ILE A 441 -8.50 21.07 -45.81
C ILE A 441 -8.47 21.04 -47.34
N MET A 442 -9.42 21.69 -48.02
CA MET A 442 -9.43 21.81 -49.48
C MET A 442 -8.20 22.58 -50.00
N LEU A 443 -7.74 23.63 -49.30
CA LEU A 443 -6.50 24.36 -49.63
C LEU A 443 -5.24 23.52 -49.40
N ILE A 444 -5.19 22.69 -48.35
CA ILE A 444 -4.08 21.75 -48.12
C ILE A 444 -4.04 20.68 -49.21
N VAL A 445 -5.20 20.13 -49.60
CA VAL A 445 -5.30 19.16 -50.70
C VAL A 445 -4.94 19.79 -52.04
N LEU A 446 -5.43 21.00 -52.35
CA LEU A 446 -5.03 21.72 -53.56
C LEU A 446 -3.54 22.06 -53.55
N GLY A 447 -2.99 22.50 -52.42
CA GLY A 447 -1.57 22.83 -52.26
C GLY A 447 -0.67 21.61 -52.44
N SER A 448 -1.07 20.45 -51.93
CA SER A 448 -0.34 19.19 -52.09
C SER A 448 -0.40 18.65 -53.52
N VAL A 449 -1.55 18.72 -54.19
CA VAL A 449 -1.68 18.36 -55.62
C VAL A 449 -0.82 19.29 -56.49
N PHE A 450 -0.83 20.59 -56.21
CA PHE A 450 -0.02 21.57 -56.94
C PHE A 450 1.48 21.37 -56.70
N GLY A 451 1.88 21.09 -55.46
CA GLY A 451 3.24 20.75 -55.10
C GLY A 451 3.72 19.48 -55.81
N PHE A 452 2.89 18.44 -55.85
CA PHE A 452 3.21 17.19 -56.53
C PHE A 452 3.34 17.38 -58.05
N ALA A 453 2.46 18.17 -58.67
CA ALA A 453 2.55 18.51 -60.09
C ALA A 453 3.84 19.28 -60.41
N LEU A 454 4.24 20.24 -59.57
CA LEU A 454 5.50 20.98 -59.73
C LEU A 454 6.72 20.07 -59.62
N VAL A 455 6.72 19.10 -58.68
CA VAL A 455 7.80 18.10 -58.56
C VAL A 455 7.91 17.24 -59.82
N ILE A 456 6.78 16.80 -60.39
CA ILE A 456 6.77 16.04 -61.66
C ILE A 456 7.33 16.89 -62.81
N ILE A 457 6.91 18.15 -62.93
CA ILE A 457 7.38 19.06 -63.99
C ILE A 457 8.88 19.34 -63.83
N PHE A 458 9.35 19.64 -62.62
CA PHE A 458 10.77 19.86 -62.35
C PHE A 458 11.60 18.60 -62.59
N GLY A 459 11.10 17.44 -62.16
CA GLY A 459 11.69 16.13 -62.42
C GLY A 459 11.83 15.86 -63.92
N TYR A 460 10.79 16.16 -64.70
CA TYR A 460 10.82 16.04 -66.16
C TYR A 460 11.87 16.96 -66.80
N PHE A 461 11.98 18.22 -66.37
CA PHE A 461 12.99 19.15 -66.88
C PHE A 461 14.42 18.72 -66.52
N ILE A 462 14.65 18.24 -65.30
CA ILE A 462 15.95 17.72 -64.87
C ILE A 462 16.31 16.48 -65.70
N PHE A 463 15.36 15.55 -65.88
CA PHE A 463 15.56 14.34 -66.67
C PHE A 463 15.87 14.66 -68.15
N LYS A 464 15.13 15.59 -68.76
CA LYS A 464 15.37 16.04 -70.14
C LYS A 464 16.74 16.71 -70.30
N LYS A 465 17.16 17.51 -69.32
CA LYS A 465 18.51 18.13 -69.29
C LYS A 465 19.62 17.09 -69.14
N PHE A 466 19.37 16.00 -68.41
CA PHE A 466 20.29 14.86 -68.30
C PHE A 466 20.39 14.06 -69.61
N GLN A 467 19.27 13.78 -70.27
CA GLN A 467 19.29 13.13 -71.60
C GLN A 467 20.04 13.95 -72.64
N HIS A 468 19.88 15.28 -72.63
CA HIS A 468 20.57 16.14 -73.59
C HIS A 468 22.10 16.16 -73.38
N ARG A 469 22.56 16.07 -72.12
CA ARG A 469 23.99 15.93 -71.75
C ARG A 469 24.56 14.54 -72.07
N SER A 470 23.74 13.49 -71.97
CA SER A 470 24.13 12.12 -72.34
C SER A 470 24.42 11.99 -73.84
N HIS A 471 23.56 12.58 -74.70
CA HIS A 471 23.79 12.58 -76.15
C HIS A 471 25.03 13.37 -76.57
N THR A 472 25.37 14.46 -75.87
CA THR A 472 26.61 15.21 -76.16
C THR A 472 27.88 14.50 -75.66
N ARG A 473 27.80 13.71 -74.57
CA ARG A 473 28.92 12.87 -74.11
C ARG A 473 29.19 11.70 -75.05
N ASN A 474 28.17 11.06 -75.60
CA ASN A 474 28.34 9.96 -76.55
C ASN A 474 28.87 10.41 -77.92
N GLN A 475 28.58 11.65 -78.36
CA GLN A 475 29.23 12.21 -79.55
C GLN A 475 30.70 12.58 -79.33
N LYS A 476 31.11 12.97 -78.11
CA LYS A 476 32.53 13.20 -77.80
C LYS A 476 33.32 11.90 -77.62
N LEU A 477 32.73 10.81 -77.13
CA LEU A 477 33.43 9.53 -77.01
C LEU A 477 33.68 8.85 -78.38
N ASN A 478 32.77 9.02 -79.34
CA ASN A 478 32.95 8.46 -80.70
C ASN A 478 34.01 9.20 -81.54
N ASN A 479 34.35 10.45 -81.19
CA ASN A 479 35.39 11.22 -81.88
C ASN A 479 36.81 11.05 -81.28
N THR A 480 36.95 10.37 -80.14
CA THR A 480 38.27 10.11 -79.50
C THR A 480 38.81 8.71 -79.81
N ILE A 481 38.01 7.80 -80.38
CA ILE A 481 38.44 6.43 -80.76
C ILE A 481 38.85 6.34 -82.25
N ARG A 482 38.74 7.42 -83.02
CA ARG A 482 39.27 7.51 -84.39
C ARG A 482 40.35 8.58 -84.52
N GLN A 483 41.52 8.33 -83.92
CA GLN A 483 42.77 8.88 -84.44
C GLN A 483 43.80 7.75 -84.62
N PRO A 484 44.44 7.65 -85.81
CA PRO A 484 45.35 6.56 -86.14
C PRO A 484 46.75 6.82 -85.56
N LEU A 485 47.28 5.83 -84.85
CA LEU A 485 48.71 5.71 -84.58
C LEU A 485 49.39 5.20 -85.85
N LEU A 486 50.07 6.12 -86.55
CA LEU A 486 51.10 5.84 -87.54
C LEU A 486 52.37 6.59 -87.12
N TYR A 487 53.52 5.91 -87.25
CA TYR A 487 54.90 6.24 -86.85
C TYR A 487 55.22 5.95 -85.37
N ARG A 488 56.04 4.95 -85.03
CA ARG A 488 57.27 4.47 -85.66
C ARG A 488 57.46 2.96 -85.51
#